data_AF-A0AAN6X5M5-F1
#
_entry.id   AF-A0AAN6X5M5-F1
#
_cell.length_a   1.000
_cell.length_b   1.000
_cell.length_c   1.000
_cell.angle_alpha   90.00
_cell.angle_beta   90.00
_cell.angle_gamma   90.00
#
_symmetry.space_group_name_H-M   'P 1'
#
loop_
_entity.id
_entity.type
_entity.pdbx_description
1 polymer ?
#
loop_
_entity_poly.entity_id
_entity_poly.type
_entity_poly.pdbx_seq_one_letter_code
_entity_poly.pdbx_strand_id
1 'polypeptide(L)'
;MSRFSTPRLLGQGFLRILTTKPQCTAPSAPQWTRLFSQSRVVRVEEKEETPMESMRGIFASATGNPISNFDGSDLVNPELAKEEKDDPLEPYHFHIYSHRHNTHVTVSDPQRNALISLSCGNLGFKNSGRKQYDAAYQLGAYVIDKMNQKGLTKKIHKLEVILRGFGAGREAVVKVLMGNEGKVIRNLITRVSDATRLKFGGTRSKRPRRLG
;
A
#
# COMPACT_ATOMS: atom_id res chain seq x y z
N MET A 1 -48.69 -33.01 57.20
CA MET A 1 -48.23 -33.20 58.59
C MET A 1 -46.76 -32.78 58.67
N SER A 2 -46.41 -31.97 59.68
CA SER A 2 -45.07 -31.48 60.14
C SER A 2 -44.06 -30.97 59.09
N ARG A 3 -43.79 -29.66 58.92
CA ARG A 3 -43.15 -28.65 59.81
C ARG A 3 -41.76 -29.04 60.38
N PHE A 4 -40.71 -28.44 59.81
CA PHE A 4 -39.43 -28.01 60.42
C PHE A 4 -38.94 -26.86 59.51
N SER A 5 -38.91 -25.56 59.82
CA SER A 5 -38.57 -24.72 60.99
C SER A 5 -37.08 -24.65 61.35
N THR A 6 -36.38 -23.71 60.66
CA THR A 6 -35.37 -22.71 61.13
C THR A 6 -34.05 -23.19 61.77
N PRO A 7 -32.98 -22.35 61.93
CA PRO A 7 -32.86 -20.91 61.66
C PRO A 7 -31.63 -20.42 60.84
N ARG A 8 -31.79 -19.16 60.45
CA ARG A 8 -30.84 -18.19 59.90
C ARG A 8 -29.86 -17.76 61.01
N LEU A 9 -28.55 -17.80 60.76
CA LEU A 9 -27.55 -17.11 61.60
C LEU A 9 -26.93 -15.95 60.81
N LEU A 10 -27.12 -14.76 61.37
CA LEU A 10 -26.34 -13.56 61.07
C LEU A 10 -24.87 -13.81 61.45
N GLY A 11 -23.97 -13.48 60.55
CA GLY A 11 -22.55 -13.30 60.85
C GLY A 11 -22.06 -12.06 60.13
N GLN A 12 -22.09 -10.92 60.83
CA GLN A 12 -21.34 -9.74 60.45
C GLN A 12 -19.85 -10.07 60.49
N GLY A 13 -19.12 -9.71 59.44
CA GLY A 13 -17.69 -10.01 59.31
C GLY A 13 -17.06 -9.07 58.29
N PHE A 14 -16.93 -7.82 58.70
CA PHE A 14 -16.10 -6.81 58.07
C PHE A 14 -14.66 -7.34 58.01
N LEU A 15 -14.17 -7.70 56.82
CA LEU A 15 -12.73 -7.65 56.54
C LEU A 15 -12.57 -7.19 55.09
N ARG A 16 -12.34 -5.88 54.93
CA ARG A 16 -11.81 -5.28 53.71
C ARG A 16 -10.45 -5.92 53.46
N ILE A 17 -10.40 -6.92 52.59
CA ILE A 17 -9.14 -7.34 51.97
C ILE A 17 -8.77 -6.19 51.03
N LEU A 18 -7.87 -5.33 51.52
CA LEU A 18 -7.12 -4.39 50.71
C LEU A 18 -6.35 -5.20 49.69
N THR A 19 -6.94 -5.42 48.52
CA THR A 19 -6.19 -5.86 47.35
C THR A 19 -5.26 -4.71 46.98
N THR A 20 -4.05 -4.73 47.53
CA THR A 20 -2.93 -3.95 47.03
C THR A 20 -2.76 -4.32 45.56
N LYS A 21 -3.12 -3.41 44.66
CA LYS A 21 -2.84 -3.56 43.23
C LYS A 21 -1.33 -3.85 43.10
N PRO A 22 -0.91 -4.92 42.42
CA PRO A 22 0.50 -5.06 42.09
C PRO A 22 0.88 -3.85 41.24
N GLN A 23 1.86 -3.08 41.70
CA GLN A 23 2.48 -2.06 40.86
C GLN A 23 3.20 -2.79 39.74
N CYS A 24 2.61 -2.78 38.54
CA CYS A 24 3.31 -3.17 37.33
C CYS A 24 4.46 -2.18 37.14
N THR A 25 5.67 -2.57 37.52
CA THR A 25 6.87 -1.89 37.05
C THR A 25 6.91 -2.06 35.54
N ALA A 26 6.83 -0.95 34.82
CA ALA A 26 6.88 -0.95 33.36
C ALA A 26 8.18 -1.65 32.92
N PRO A 27 8.13 -2.60 31.97
CA PRO A 27 9.37 -3.14 31.41
C PRO A 27 10.14 -1.99 30.76
N SER A 28 11.43 -1.88 31.07
CA SER A 28 12.34 -0.95 30.42
C SER A 28 12.24 -1.15 28.91
N ALA A 29 12.10 -0.03 28.18
CA ALA A 29 11.90 -0.04 26.74
C ALA A 29 12.97 -0.91 26.04
N PRO A 30 12.59 -1.75 25.06
CA PRO A 30 13.54 -2.57 24.32
C PRO A 30 14.55 -1.68 23.57
N GLN A 31 15.84 -2.05 23.64
CA GLN A 31 17.00 -1.27 23.19
C GLN A 31 17.02 -0.87 21.70
N TRP A 32 16.05 -1.31 20.90
CA TRP A 32 15.97 -1.01 19.47
C TRP A 32 15.45 0.41 19.17
N THR A 33 14.97 1.16 20.18
CA THR A 33 14.64 2.59 20.05
C THR A 33 15.86 3.51 19.93
N ARG A 34 17.10 2.98 19.97
CA ARG A 34 18.34 3.73 19.74
C ARG A 34 18.95 3.58 18.33
N LEU A 35 18.21 3.03 17.37
CA LEU A 35 18.69 2.85 15.98
C LEU A 35 17.96 3.73 14.95
N PHE A 36 17.16 4.69 15.39
CA PHE A 36 16.45 5.64 14.51
C PHE A 36 16.71 7.11 14.90
N SER A 37 17.95 7.42 15.28
CA SER A 37 18.41 8.80 15.54
C SER A 37 19.56 9.25 14.62
N GLN A 38 19.89 8.47 13.58
CA GLN A 38 20.87 8.89 12.58
C GLN A 38 20.37 8.64 11.17
N SER A 39 19.22 9.22 10.83
CA SER A 39 18.99 9.66 9.45
C SER A 39 19.31 11.14 9.41
N ARG A 40 20.56 11.45 9.02
CA ARG A 40 20.98 12.79 8.60
C ARG A 40 19.96 13.27 7.57
N VAL A 41 19.16 14.27 7.93
CA VAL A 41 18.37 15.05 6.98
C VAL A 41 19.39 15.64 6.00
N VAL A 42 19.44 15.10 4.78
CA VAL A 42 20.15 15.75 3.69
C VAL A 42 19.34 16.98 3.34
N ARG A 43 19.72 18.13 3.91
CA ARG A 43 19.38 19.42 3.31
C ARG A 43 20.06 19.42 1.95
N VAL A 44 19.26 19.43 0.89
CA VAL A 44 19.72 19.81 -0.44
C VAL A 44 19.94 21.31 -0.36
N GLU A 45 21.19 21.72 -0.19
CA GLU A 45 21.63 23.09 -0.47
C GLU A 45 21.75 23.20 -1.98
N GLU A 46 20.86 23.96 -2.60
CA GLU A 46 21.01 24.40 -3.99
C GLU A 46 22.20 25.36 -4.04
N LYS A 47 23.32 24.89 -4.58
CA LYS A 47 24.42 25.77 -4.99
C LYS A 47 24.08 26.35 -6.36
N GLU A 48 23.76 27.63 -6.37
CA GLU A 48 23.79 28.45 -7.58
C GLU A 48 25.25 28.68 -7.98
N GLU A 49 25.69 28.10 -9.09
CA GLU A 49 26.99 28.42 -9.71
C GLU A 49 26.76 29.39 -10.86
N THR A 50 27.32 30.60 -10.73
CA THR A 50 27.36 31.61 -11.79
C THR A 50 28.64 31.45 -12.63
N PRO A 51 28.62 31.85 -13.92
CA PRO A 51 29.52 31.30 -14.92
C PRO A 51 30.79 32.14 -15.05
N MET A 52 31.87 31.81 -14.34
CA MET A 52 33.18 32.43 -14.63
C MET A 52 34.44 31.67 -14.18
N GLU A 53 34.35 30.38 -13.83
CA GLU A 53 35.52 29.62 -13.32
C GLU A 53 36.14 28.63 -14.32
N SER A 54 35.68 28.62 -15.58
CA SER A 54 36.16 27.73 -16.65
C SER A 54 37.28 28.33 -17.51
N MET A 55 38.17 29.16 -16.94
CA MET A 55 39.20 29.81 -17.76
C MET A 55 40.54 30.07 -17.06
N ARG A 56 41.00 29.16 -16.18
CA ARG A 56 42.38 29.22 -15.64
C ARG A 56 43.10 27.87 -15.48
N GLY A 57 42.58 26.80 -16.09
CA GLY A 57 43.10 25.44 -15.89
C GLY A 57 43.85 24.79 -17.07
N ILE A 58 44.16 25.51 -18.16
CA ILE A 58 44.64 24.88 -19.41
C ILE A 58 45.94 25.52 -19.96
N PHE A 59 46.81 26.10 -19.12
CA PHE A 59 48.09 26.67 -19.59
C PHE A 59 49.35 26.13 -18.89
N ALA A 60 49.32 24.91 -18.35
CA ALA A 60 50.51 24.32 -17.76
C ALA A 60 50.67 22.85 -18.13
N SER A 61 51.13 22.59 -19.36
CA SER A 61 52.08 21.51 -19.70
C SER A 61 52.18 21.32 -21.22
N ALA A 62 53.12 22.03 -21.83
CA ALA A 62 53.70 21.61 -23.10
C ALA A 62 54.87 20.67 -22.78
N THR A 63 54.86 19.43 -23.28
CA THR A 63 56.00 18.68 -23.86
C THR A 63 55.67 17.19 -24.10
N GLY A 64 55.83 16.72 -25.34
CA GLY A 64 56.14 15.30 -25.63
C GLY A 64 55.13 14.47 -26.43
N ASN A 65 55.41 14.33 -27.73
CA ASN A 65 55.06 13.29 -28.73
C ASN A 65 53.59 12.82 -28.95
N PRO A 66 53.12 12.76 -30.22
CA PRO A 66 51.80 12.24 -30.55
C PRO A 66 51.84 10.71 -30.61
N ILE A 67 51.19 10.05 -29.65
CA ILE A 67 50.80 8.65 -29.77
C ILE A 67 49.36 8.64 -30.29
N SER A 68 49.23 8.01 -31.45
CA SER A 68 48.02 7.64 -32.19
C SER A 68 46.75 7.42 -31.37
N ASN A 69 45.67 8.05 -31.84
CA ASN A 69 44.28 7.58 -31.81
C ASN A 69 43.87 6.81 -30.55
N PHE A 70 43.54 7.54 -29.49
CA PHE A 70 42.69 7.04 -28.42
C PHE A 70 41.31 7.67 -28.59
N ASP A 71 40.48 7.04 -29.43
CA ASP A 71 39.08 7.39 -29.55
C ASP A 71 38.39 7.05 -28.22
N GLY A 72 37.88 8.07 -27.53
CA GLY A 72 37.18 7.96 -26.26
C GLY A 72 35.80 7.31 -26.37
N SER A 73 35.63 6.28 -27.19
CA SER A 73 34.36 5.56 -27.38
C SER A 73 34.13 4.46 -26.34
N ASP A 74 35.11 4.12 -25.50
CA ASP A 74 35.11 2.83 -24.79
C ASP A 74 34.80 2.92 -23.28
N LEU A 75 34.28 4.06 -22.79
CA LEU A 75 33.89 4.22 -21.37
C LEU A 75 32.39 4.44 -21.14
N VAL A 76 31.55 4.07 -22.10
CA VAL A 76 30.15 3.80 -21.82
C VAL A 76 29.91 2.36 -22.20
N ASN A 77 30.02 1.45 -21.23
CA ASN A 77 29.40 0.12 -21.36
C ASN A 77 27.91 0.35 -21.63
N PRO A 78 27.40 0.22 -22.87
CA PRO A 78 25.98 0.41 -23.14
C PRO A 78 25.16 -0.77 -22.60
N GLU A 79 25.84 -1.79 -22.06
CA GLU A 79 25.25 -3.02 -21.58
C GLU A 79 24.65 -2.92 -20.16
N LEU A 80 24.94 -1.85 -19.40
CA LEU A 80 24.32 -1.60 -18.10
C LEU A 80 23.06 -0.70 -18.15
N ALA A 81 22.54 -0.48 -19.35
CA ALA A 81 21.17 0.00 -19.58
C ALA A 81 20.43 -1.04 -20.43
N LYS A 82 20.50 -2.31 -20.03
CA LYS A 82 19.37 -3.21 -20.28
C LYS A 82 18.21 -2.63 -19.47
N GLU A 83 17.49 -1.68 -20.07
CA GLU A 83 16.10 -1.45 -19.70
C GLU A 83 15.49 -2.83 -19.62
N GLU A 84 15.08 -3.25 -18.42
CA GLU A 84 14.37 -4.49 -18.22
C GLU A 84 13.15 -4.43 -19.14
N LYS A 85 13.26 -5.08 -20.30
CA LYS A 85 12.15 -5.24 -21.22
C LYS A 85 11.21 -6.20 -20.51
N ASP A 86 10.29 -5.63 -19.72
CA ASP A 86 9.16 -6.34 -19.14
C ASP A 86 8.55 -7.21 -20.25
N ASP A 87 8.68 -8.54 -20.12
CA ASP A 87 8.23 -9.48 -21.14
C ASP A 87 6.75 -9.19 -21.48
N PRO A 88 6.40 -8.93 -22.75
CA PRO A 88 5.12 -8.32 -23.14
C PRO A 88 3.89 -9.25 -23.01
N LEU A 89 4.01 -10.39 -22.33
CA LEU A 89 3.00 -11.44 -22.34
C LEU A 89 1.87 -11.20 -21.33
N GLU A 90 2.20 -10.80 -20.10
CA GLU A 90 1.19 -10.64 -19.04
C GLU A 90 0.82 -9.16 -18.85
N PRO A 91 -0.48 -8.79 -18.88
CA PRO A 91 -0.91 -7.42 -18.63
C PRO A 91 -0.69 -7.02 -17.17
N TYR A 92 -0.72 -5.72 -16.91
CA TYR A 92 -0.82 -5.19 -15.55
C TYR A 92 -2.15 -5.58 -14.93
N HIS A 93 -2.22 -5.64 -13.59
CA HIS A 93 -3.44 -6.06 -12.90
C HIS A 93 -4.02 -4.92 -12.06
N PHE A 94 -5.33 -4.69 -12.23
CA PHE A 94 -6.14 -3.78 -11.42
C PHE A 94 -7.08 -4.62 -10.54
N HIS A 95 -6.63 -4.92 -9.34
CA HIS A 95 -7.37 -5.73 -8.38
C HIS A 95 -8.40 -4.88 -7.62
N ILE A 96 -9.66 -5.29 -7.69
CA ILE A 96 -10.77 -4.72 -6.92
C ILE A 96 -11.28 -5.79 -5.97
N TYR A 97 -10.88 -5.70 -4.70
CA TYR A 97 -11.37 -6.58 -3.65
C TYR A 97 -12.39 -5.85 -2.78
N SER A 98 -13.67 -6.21 -2.95
CA SER A 98 -14.76 -5.62 -2.17
C SER A 98 -15.47 -6.68 -1.33
N HIS A 99 -15.49 -6.46 -0.01
CA HIS A 99 -16.26 -7.27 0.93
C HIS A 99 -17.26 -6.38 1.68
N ARG A 100 -18.11 -6.98 2.52
CA ARG A 100 -19.23 -6.29 3.17
C ARG A 100 -18.84 -5.00 3.93
N HIS A 101 -17.62 -4.88 4.44
CA HIS A 101 -17.24 -3.80 5.36
C HIS A 101 -16.19 -2.82 4.81
N ASN A 102 -15.52 -3.16 3.70
CA ASN A 102 -14.49 -2.31 3.12
C ASN A 102 -14.17 -2.72 1.68
N THR A 103 -13.51 -1.82 0.94
CA THR A 103 -13.01 -2.07 -0.41
C THR A 103 -11.51 -1.77 -0.46
N HIS A 104 -10.78 -2.63 -1.14
CA HIS A 104 -9.35 -2.53 -1.39
C HIS A 104 -9.13 -2.49 -2.89
N VAL A 105 -8.34 -1.53 -3.34
CA VAL A 105 -7.94 -1.39 -4.74
C VAL A 105 -6.43 -1.48 -4.79
N THR A 106 -5.92 -2.39 -5.62
CA THR A 106 -4.49 -2.61 -5.77
C THR A 106 -4.13 -2.65 -7.25
N VAL A 107 -3.17 -1.83 -7.66
CA VAL A 107 -2.56 -1.88 -8.98
C VAL A 107 -1.23 -2.60 -8.85
N SER A 108 -0.99 -3.61 -9.67
CA SER A 108 0.24 -4.39 -9.64
C SER A 108 0.84 -4.59 -11.03
N ASP A 109 2.15 -4.81 -11.04
CA ASP A 109 2.93 -5.19 -12.22
C ASP A 109 2.50 -6.57 -12.76
N PRO A 110 2.93 -6.94 -13.98
CA PRO A 110 2.78 -8.29 -14.52
C PRO A 110 3.37 -9.37 -13.59
N GLN A 111 4.50 -9.06 -12.94
CA GLN A 111 5.13 -9.92 -11.91
C GLN A 111 4.34 -9.96 -10.57
N ARG A 112 3.18 -9.31 -10.49
CA ARG A 112 2.30 -9.23 -9.31
C ARG A 112 2.90 -8.48 -8.11
N ASN A 113 3.90 -7.63 -8.36
CA ASN A 113 4.40 -6.67 -7.38
C ASN A 113 3.42 -5.50 -7.25
N ALA A 114 3.07 -5.10 -6.02
CA ALA A 114 2.07 -4.07 -5.78
C ALA A 114 2.66 -2.65 -5.91
N LEU A 115 2.22 -1.90 -6.93
CA LEU A 115 2.64 -0.52 -7.18
C LEU A 115 1.87 0.49 -6.33
N ILE A 116 0.56 0.29 -6.23
CA ILE A 116 -0.36 1.12 -5.47
C ILE A 116 -1.31 0.16 -4.75
N SER A 117 -1.38 0.26 -3.42
CA SER A 117 -2.36 -0.48 -2.63
C SER A 117 -3.04 0.47 -1.68
N LEU A 118 -4.34 0.66 -1.86
CA LEU A 118 -5.14 1.63 -1.10
C LEU A 118 -6.49 1.00 -0.71
N SER A 119 -7.07 1.54 0.36
CA SER A 119 -8.38 1.15 0.87
C SER A 119 -9.18 2.38 1.27
N CYS A 120 -10.48 2.22 1.53
CA CYS A 120 -11.33 3.35 1.94
C CYS A 120 -10.80 4.03 3.22
N GLY A 121 -10.09 3.29 4.09
CA GLY A 121 -9.48 3.84 5.29
C GLY A 121 -8.37 4.86 5.01
N ASN A 122 -7.66 4.76 3.87
CA ASN A 122 -6.59 5.67 3.50
C ASN A 122 -7.11 7.07 3.14
N LEU A 123 -8.35 7.18 2.67
CA LEU A 123 -9.01 8.46 2.38
C LEU A 123 -9.56 9.14 3.65
N GLY A 124 -9.45 8.49 4.82
CA GLY A 124 -9.94 9.04 6.08
C GLY A 124 -11.31 8.52 6.52
N PHE A 125 -11.97 7.64 5.76
CA PHE A 125 -13.22 7.01 6.20
C PHE A 125 -12.97 6.12 7.42
N LYS A 126 -13.71 6.38 8.51
CA LYS A 126 -13.59 5.64 9.78
C LYS A 126 -14.78 4.68 9.96
N ASN A 127 -14.51 3.53 10.60
CA ASN A 127 -15.53 2.57 11.03
C ASN A 127 -16.54 2.21 9.92
N SER A 128 -17.83 2.41 10.17
CA SER A 128 -18.93 2.11 9.27
C SER A 128 -18.89 2.91 7.97
N GLY A 129 -18.23 4.08 7.94
CA GLY A 129 -18.12 4.90 6.74
C GLY A 129 -17.39 4.21 5.59
N ARG A 130 -16.52 3.22 5.89
CA ARG A 130 -15.74 2.48 4.88
C ARG A 130 -16.56 1.53 4.01
N LYS A 131 -17.74 1.12 4.50
CA LYS A 131 -18.59 0.12 3.81
C LYS A 131 -19.45 0.72 2.71
N GLN A 132 -19.59 2.05 2.70
CA GLN A 132 -20.55 2.75 1.86
C GLN A 132 -20.08 2.80 0.41
N TYR A 133 -21.03 2.88 -0.52
CA TYR A 133 -20.78 2.99 -1.95
C TYR A 133 -19.92 4.22 -2.30
N ASP A 134 -20.27 5.39 -1.75
CA ASP A 134 -19.56 6.65 -2.01
C ASP A 134 -18.09 6.59 -1.59
N ALA A 135 -17.79 6.01 -0.43
CA ALA A 135 -16.42 5.83 0.03
C ALA A 135 -15.56 4.99 -0.94
N ALA A 136 -16.16 3.97 -1.57
CA ALA A 136 -15.47 3.15 -2.56
C ALA A 136 -15.36 3.83 -3.92
N TYR A 137 -16.34 4.66 -4.30
CA TYR A 137 -16.29 5.48 -5.51
C TYR A 137 -15.12 6.48 -5.43
N GLN A 138 -15.04 7.23 -4.33
CA GLN A 138 -13.95 8.17 -4.08
C GLN A 138 -12.58 7.47 -4.02
N LEU A 139 -12.51 6.27 -3.43
CA LEU A 139 -11.29 5.46 -3.45
C LEU A 139 -10.86 5.10 -4.87
N GLY A 140 -11.80 4.67 -5.72
CA GLY A 140 -11.54 4.38 -7.13
C GLY A 140 -10.97 5.60 -7.84
N ALA A 141 -11.64 6.74 -7.73
CA ALA A 141 -11.20 8.01 -8.32
C ALA A 141 -9.77 8.38 -7.88
N TYR A 142 -9.52 8.30 -6.57
CA TYR A 142 -8.23 8.63 -5.97
C TYR A 142 -7.10 7.69 -6.41
N VAL A 143 -7.38 6.40 -6.60
CA VAL A 143 -6.38 5.44 -7.11
C VAL A 143 -6.00 5.77 -8.55
N ILE A 144 -6.97 6.13 -9.39
CA ILE A 144 -6.75 6.51 -10.78
C ILE A 144 -5.92 7.79 -10.86
N ASP A 145 -6.27 8.80 -10.06
CA ASP A 145 -5.50 10.04 -9.96
C ASP A 145 -4.05 9.77 -9.51
N LYS A 146 -3.87 8.94 -8.48
CA LYS A 146 -2.54 8.54 -8.01
C LYS A 146 -1.75 7.75 -9.07
N MET A 147 -2.44 6.97 -9.90
CA MET A 147 -1.83 6.25 -11.02
C MET A 147 -1.31 7.23 -12.08
N ASN A 148 -2.09 8.28 -12.38
CA ASN A 148 -1.69 9.35 -13.29
C ASN A 148 -0.50 10.15 -12.73
N GLN A 149 -0.52 10.51 -11.44
CA GLN A 149 0.57 11.24 -10.77
C GLN A 149 1.88 10.45 -10.78
N LYS A 150 1.81 9.12 -10.61
CA LYS A 150 2.98 8.23 -10.69
C LYS A 150 3.45 7.97 -12.13
N GLY A 151 2.77 8.50 -13.15
CA GLY A 151 3.12 8.26 -14.56
C GLY A 151 2.82 6.84 -15.07
N LEU A 152 2.12 6.01 -14.28
CA LEU A 152 1.84 4.62 -14.62
C LEU A 152 0.95 4.50 -15.86
N THR A 153 0.09 5.48 -16.11
CA THR A 153 -0.82 5.49 -17.26
C THR A 153 -0.09 5.57 -18.60
N LYS A 154 1.16 6.08 -18.62
CA LYS A 154 2.02 6.07 -19.82
C LYS A 154 2.81 4.76 -19.95
N LYS A 155 3.17 4.15 -18.81
CA LYS A 155 3.92 2.88 -18.75
C LYS A 155 3.05 1.67 -19.10
N ILE A 156 1.80 1.68 -18.65
CA ILE A 156 0.89 0.55 -18.81
C ILE A 156 0.25 0.59 -20.19
N HIS A 157 0.55 -0.41 -21.02
CA HIS A 157 -0.11 -0.58 -22.33
C HIS A 157 -1.33 -1.50 -22.27
N LYS A 158 -1.29 -2.54 -21.43
CA LYS A 158 -2.37 -3.52 -21.26
C LYS A 158 -2.69 -3.68 -19.78
N LEU A 159 -3.97 -3.62 -19.45
CA LEU A 159 -4.48 -3.75 -18.09
C LEU A 159 -5.57 -4.82 -18.02
N GLU A 160 -5.52 -5.67 -17.01
CA GLU A 160 -6.57 -6.61 -16.62
C GLU A 160 -7.27 -6.12 -15.36
N VAL A 161 -8.59 -6.05 -15.39
CA VAL A 161 -9.40 -5.74 -14.19
C VAL A 161 -9.83 -7.05 -13.54
N ILE A 162 -9.41 -7.24 -12.29
CA ILE A 162 -9.70 -8.45 -11.51
C ILE A 162 -10.66 -8.10 -10.38
N LEU A 163 -11.89 -8.61 -10.48
CA LEU A 163 -12.93 -8.41 -9.47
C LEU A 163 -12.92 -9.53 -8.44
N ARG A 164 -12.98 -9.20 -7.15
CA ARG A 164 -13.06 -10.19 -6.08
C ARG A 164 -14.08 -9.77 -5.02
N GLY A 165 -15.05 -10.65 -4.79
CA GLY A 165 -16.14 -10.43 -3.84
C GLY A 165 -17.27 -9.58 -4.42
N PHE A 166 -18.36 -9.48 -3.66
CA PHE A 166 -19.63 -8.85 -4.07
C PHE A 166 -20.04 -7.72 -3.10
N GLY A 167 -19.08 -6.99 -2.54
CA GLY A 167 -19.37 -5.80 -1.73
C GLY A 167 -19.85 -4.62 -2.59
N ALA A 168 -20.47 -3.62 -1.94
CA ALA A 168 -20.99 -2.42 -2.61
C ALA A 168 -19.91 -1.65 -3.40
N GLY A 169 -18.65 -1.75 -2.98
CA GLY A 169 -17.55 -1.08 -3.67
C GLY A 169 -17.15 -1.71 -5.00
N ARG A 170 -17.56 -2.94 -5.30
CA ARG A 170 -17.33 -3.55 -6.62
C ARG A 170 -18.01 -2.73 -7.72
N GLU A 171 -19.29 -2.47 -7.56
CA GLU A 171 -20.05 -1.65 -8.51
C GLU A 171 -19.56 -0.20 -8.52
N ALA A 172 -19.21 0.34 -7.36
CA ALA A 172 -18.70 1.72 -7.26
C ALA A 172 -17.44 1.92 -8.11
N VAL A 173 -16.43 1.05 -7.94
CA VAL A 173 -15.17 1.18 -8.69
C VAL A 173 -15.35 0.84 -10.17
N VAL A 174 -16.21 -0.12 -10.51
CA VAL A 174 -16.56 -0.39 -11.93
C VAL A 174 -17.20 0.83 -12.57
N LYS A 175 -18.10 1.54 -11.86
CA LYS A 175 -18.69 2.78 -12.38
C LYS A 175 -17.68 3.91 -12.51
N VAL A 176 -16.68 4.00 -11.64
CA VAL A 176 -15.55 4.95 -11.80
C VAL A 176 -14.77 4.66 -13.09
N LEU A 177 -14.42 3.38 -13.32
CA LEU A 177 -13.71 2.94 -14.53
C LEU A 177 -14.54 3.20 -15.81
N MET A 178 -15.85 2.98 -15.72
CA MET A 178 -16.82 3.27 -16.77
C MET A 178 -17.30 4.74 -16.79
N GLY A 179 -16.80 5.58 -15.90
CA GLY A 179 -17.10 7.01 -15.83
C GLY A 179 -16.04 7.86 -16.53
N ASN A 180 -16.11 9.16 -16.28
CA ASN A 180 -15.17 10.14 -16.84
C ASN A 180 -13.78 10.04 -16.18
N GLU A 181 -13.74 9.73 -14.88
CA GLU A 181 -12.51 9.56 -14.11
C GLU A 181 -11.63 8.44 -14.68
N GLY A 182 -12.25 7.34 -15.11
CA GLY A 182 -11.57 6.21 -15.74
C GLY A 182 -11.27 6.35 -17.23
N LYS A 183 -11.56 7.48 -17.88
CA LYS A 183 -11.43 7.63 -19.35
C LYS A 183 -10.04 7.26 -19.87
N VAL A 184 -8.99 7.66 -19.16
CA VAL A 184 -7.61 7.40 -19.58
C VAL A 184 -7.26 5.92 -19.46
N ILE A 185 -7.76 5.26 -18.42
CA ILE A 185 -7.49 3.83 -18.15
C ILE A 185 -8.33 2.92 -19.04
N ARG A 186 -9.56 3.34 -19.37
CA ARG A 186 -10.54 2.50 -20.07
C ARG A 186 -9.98 1.88 -21.35
N ASN A 187 -9.23 2.66 -22.13
CA ASN A 187 -8.66 2.20 -23.40
C ASN A 187 -7.57 1.14 -23.23
N LEU A 188 -6.96 1.05 -22.03
CA LEU A 188 -5.89 0.10 -21.71
C LEU A 188 -6.46 -1.26 -21.25
N ILE A 189 -7.75 -1.31 -20.88
CA ILE A 189 -8.38 -2.52 -20.34
C ILE A 189 -8.52 -3.57 -21.45
N THR A 190 -7.79 -4.66 -21.32
CA THR A 190 -7.79 -5.78 -22.26
C THR A 190 -8.71 -6.92 -21.79
N ARG A 191 -8.72 -7.21 -20.48
CA ARG A 191 -9.48 -8.33 -19.90
C ARG A 191 -10.17 -7.90 -18.62
N VAL A 192 -11.36 -8.46 -18.39
CA VAL A 192 -12.07 -8.36 -17.11
C VAL A 192 -12.30 -9.78 -16.60
N SER A 193 -11.81 -10.09 -15.40
CA SER A 193 -11.92 -11.41 -14.79
C SER A 193 -12.48 -11.33 -13.37
N ASP A 194 -13.18 -12.38 -12.92
CA ASP A 194 -13.66 -12.51 -11.56
C ASP A 194 -12.86 -13.61 -10.84
N ALA A 195 -12.19 -13.23 -9.75
CA ALA A 195 -11.38 -14.10 -8.91
C ALA A 195 -12.01 -14.32 -7.53
N THR A 196 -13.35 -14.30 -7.43
CA THR A 196 -14.07 -14.58 -6.18
C THR A 196 -13.84 -16.03 -5.74
N ARG A 197 -13.32 -16.18 -4.52
CA ARG A 197 -12.88 -17.47 -3.98
C ARG A 197 -14.07 -18.29 -3.50
N LEU A 198 -14.23 -19.50 -4.03
CA LEU A 198 -15.18 -20.54 -3.58
C LEU A 198 -14.41 -21.75 -3.04
N LYS A 199 -15.05 -22.55 -2.17
CA LYS A 199 -14.46 -23.78 -1.62
C LYS A 199 -15.35 -24.98 -1.91
N PHE A 200 -14.75 -26.11 -2.27
CA PHE A 200 -15.45 -27.40 -2.41
C PHE A 200 -15.37 -28.17 -1.09
N GLY A 201 -16.45 -28.18 -0.30
CA GLY A 201 -16.47 -28.77 1.05
C GLY A 201 -15.64 -27.96 2.06
N GLY A 202 -14.31 -28.08 2.02
CA GLY A 202 -13.35 -27.28 2.78
C GLY A 202 -13.58 -27.25 4.30
N THR A 203 -13.03 -26.22 4.97
CA THR A 203 -13.19 -26.04 6.42
C THR A 203 -14.62 -25.65 6.80
N ARG A 204 -15.12 -26.11 7.95
CA ARG A 204 -16.48 -25.75 8.43
C ARG A 204 -16.61 -24.22 8.61
N SER A 205 -17.65 -23.63 8.01
CA SER A 205 -17.97 -22.20 8.20
C SER A 205 -18.44 -21.91 9.64
N LYS A 206 -18.28 -20.67 10.09
CA LYS A 206 -18.75 -20.24 11.43
C LYS A 206 -20.25 -20.51 11.60
N ARG A 207 -20.65 -20.91 12.82
CA ARG A 207 -22.06 -21.13 13.17
C ARG A 207 -22.91 -19.91 12.80
N PRO A 208 -24.15 -20.10 12.33
CA PRO A 208 -25.05 -19.00 12.03
C PRO A 208 -25.27 -18.13 13.27
N ARG A 209 -25.35 -16.81 13.07
CA ARG A 209 -25.58 -15.85 14.16
C ARG A 209 -27.07 -15.82 14.53
N ARG A 210 -27.36 -15.65 15.82
CA ARG A 210 -28.70 -15.33 16.32
C ARG A 210 -28.84 -13.81 16.31
N LEU A 211 -29.70 -13.28 15.45
CA LEU A 211 -29.90 -11.83 15.26
C LEU A 211 -31.27 -11.35 15.76
N GLY A 212 -32.19 -12.30 16.04
CA GLY A 212 -33.49 -12.03 16.64
C GLY A 212 -33.40 -11.84 18.14
#